data_AF-A0A538E1J4-F1
#
_entry.id   AF-A0A538E1J4-F1
#
_cell.length_a   1.000
_cell.length_b   1.000
_cell.length_c   1.000
_cell.angle_alpha   90.00
_cell.angle_beta   90.00
_cell.angle_gamma   90.00
#
_symmetry.space_group_name_H-M   'P 1'
#
loop_
_entity.id
_entity.type
_entity.pdbx_description
1 polymer ?
#
loop_
_entity_poly.entity_id
_entity_poly.type
_entity_poly.pdbx_seq_one_letter_code
_entity_poly.pdbx_strand_id
1 'polypeptide(L)'
;MCGALCVLIARPAYADPVTGTGVPDPGPPPVASAPLVPAAPTAVPAVPADTGPFATQLFALRTQVAVLGERLTRTNLDLAAAQQATASTYQAWQDAADRATRLQQQADDATAKAYKQATELGPLDGYANDLNQLGQLAPGFGPGGSPISESIVEDAAKAAQLASTAHEAYLSARATEQQLTDQRTGVSTQFAQQSQALADLTARNSAAVTAADTAQQAADARIAGQFNAGSNVKGYAPNP
;
A
#
# COMPACT_ATOMS: atom_id res chain seq x y z
N MET A 1 -39.10 16.41 -23.26
CA MET A 1 -37.79 16.94 -23.73
C MET A 1 -36.70 16.08 -23.10
N CYS A 2 -35.92 15.42 -23.94
CA CYS A 2 -34.86 14.47 -23.58
C CYS A 2 -33.53 15.19 -23.26
N GLY A 3 -32.69 14.54 -22.47
CA GLY A 3 -31.27 14.90 -22.28
C GLY A 3 -30.51 13.86 -21.47
N ALA A 4 -30.38 12.64 -22.00
CA ALA A 4 -29.49 11.60 -21.48
C ALA A 4 -28.10 11.78 -22.10
N LEU A 5 -27.04 11.80 -21.30
CA LEU A 5 -25.65 11.75 -21.78
C LEU A 5 -25.07 10.36 -21.49
N CYS A 6 -24.79 9.61 -22.57
CA CYS A 6 -24.20 8.28 -22.55
C CYS A 6 -22.66 8.32 -22.58
N VAL A 7 -22.08 7.48 -21.72
CA VAL A 7 -20.86 6.65 -21.82
C VAL A 7 -20.08 6.68 -23.14
N LEU A 8 -18.75 6.81 -23.05
CA LEU A 8 -17.78 6.33 -24.04
C LEU A 8 -16.63 5.58 -23.35
N ILE A 9 -16.74 4.25 -23.33
CA ILE A 9 -15.66 3.29 -23.07
C ILE A 9 -15.03 2.98 -24.44
N ALA A 10 -13.74 3.31 -24.63
CA ALA A 10 -12.99 2.90 -25.81
C ALA A 10 -12.19 1.63 -25.51
N ARG A 11 -12.58 0.53 -26.15
CA ARG A 11 -11.77 -0.69 -26.32
C ARG A 11 -11.03 -0.58 -27.67
N PRO A 12 -9.74 -0.90 -27.80
CA PRO A 12 -9.14 -1.07 -29.12
C PRO A 12 -9.60 -2.40 -29.73
N ALA A 13 -10.14 -2.28 -30.93
CA ALA A 13 -10.66 -3.35 -31.77
C ALA A 13 -9.55 -4.03 -32.58
N TYR A 14 -9.87 -5.25 -32.99
CA TYR A 14 -9.15 -6.21 -33.80
C TYR A 14 -8.48 -5.68 -35.08
N ALA A 15 -7.39 -6.38 -35.43
CA ALA A 15 -6.80 -6.66 -36.73
C ALA A 15 -7.56 -6.22 -38.00
N ASP A 16 -6.83 -5.52 -38.87
CA ASP A 16 -7.17 -5.26 -40.28
C ASP A 16 -6.74 -6.47 -41.14
N PRO A 17 -7.61 -7.04 -42.01
CA PRO A 17 -7.24 -8.17 -42.86
C PRO A 17 -6.36 -7.75 -44.05
N VAL A 18 -5.22 -8.41 -44.20
CA VAL A 18 -4.33 -8.32 -45.37
C VAL A 18 -5.08 -8.76 -46.63
N THR A 19 -5.50 -7.81 -47.46
CA THR A 19 -5.83 -8.05 -48.87
C THR A 19 -4.71 -7.49 -49.74
N GLY A 20 -3.82 -8.37 -50.19
CA GLY A 20 -2.79 -8.01 -51.16
C GLY A 20 -1.70 -9.07 -51.26
N THR A 21 -1.78 -9.90 -52.30
CA THR A 21 -0.66 -10.75 -52.75
C THR A 21 0.48 -9.86 -53.25
N GLY A 22 1.43 -9.55 -52.38
CA GLY A 22 2.64 -8.81 -52.72
C GLY A 22 3.68 -9.00 -51.64
N VAL A 23 4.73 -9.76 -51.95
CA VAL A 23 5.92 -9.88 -51.10
C VAL A 23 6.45 -8.47 -50.82
N PRO A 24 6.68 -8.05 -49.56
CA PRO A 24 7.36 -6.80 -49.28
C PRO A 24 8.79 -6.85 -49.82
N ASP A 25 9.12 -5.91 -50.70
CA ASP A 25 10.47 -5.69 -51.22
C ASP A 25 11.45 -5.46 -50.05
N PRO A 26 12.51 -6.27 -49.89
CA PRO A 26 13.54 -5.98 -48.90
C PRO A 26 14.31 -4.75 -49.38
N GLY A 27 14.08 -3.61 -48.71
CA GLY A 27 14.79 -2.37 -48.96
C GLY A 27 16.32 -2.54 -48.96
N PRO A 28 17.05 -1.57 -49.54
CA PRO A 28 18.49 -1.70 -49.79
C PRO A 28 19.28 -1.99 -48.51
N PRO A 29 20.35 -2.82 -48.59
CA PRO A 29 21.13 -3.20 -47.42
C PRO A 29 21.78 -1.97 -46.77
N PRO A 30 21.87 -1.91 -45.43
CA PRO A 30 22.45 -0.77 -44.73
C PRO A 30 23.93 -0.60 -45.09
N VAL A 31 24.29 0.60 -45.54
CA VAL A 31 25.67 0.98 -45.85
C VAL A 31 26.37 1.40 -44.55
N ALA A 32 27.43 0.67 -44.18
CA ALA A 32 28.17 0.92 -42.95
C ALA A 32 28.82 2.32 -42.96
N SER A 33 28.31 3.20 -42.09
CA SER A 33 28.79 4.59 -41.96
C SER A 33 29.34 4.82 -40.55
N ALA A 34 30.43 4.15 -40.17
CA ALA A 34 31.23 4.51 -39.00
C ALA A 34 32.62 3.83 -39.03
N PRO A 35 33.69 4.52 -38.61
CA PRO A 35 35.00 3.90 -38.40
C PRO A 35 34.95 2.90 -37.24
N LEU A 36 35.61 1.74 -37.43
CA LEU A 36 35.75 0.66 -36.46
C LEU A 36 36.50 1.14 -35.21
N VAL A 37 35.76 1.36 -34.12
CA VAL A 37 36.30 1.48 -32.77
C VAL A 37 36.49 0.06 -32.21
N PRO A 38 37.62 -0.27 -31.55
CA PRO A 38 37.82 -1.60 -30.97
C PRO A 38 36.67 -1.96 -30.03
N ALA A 39 36.13 -3.18 -30.21
CA ALA A 39 34.96 -3.66 -29.50
C ALA A 39 35.16 -3.57 -27.97
N ALA A 40 34.24 -2.88 -27.29
CA ALA A 40 34.01 -3.11 -25.88
C ALA A 40 33.65 -4.59 -25.69
N PRO A 41 34.04 -5.24 -24.58
CA PRO A 41 33.71 -6.64 -24.35
C PRO A 41 32.20 -6.82 -24.46
N THR A 42 31.79 -7.60 -25.45
CA THR A 42 30.41 -8.06 -25.62
C THR A 42 29.93 -8.62 -24.31
N ALA A 43 28.90 -8.01 -23.72
CA ALA A 43 28.12 -8.65 -22.67
C ALA A 43 27.73 -10.03 -23.20
N VAL A 44 28.21 -11.06 -22.52
CA VAL A 44 27.81 -12.45 -22.79
C VAL A 44 26.28 -12.46 -22.82
N PRO A 45 25.63 -13.01 -23.86
CA PRO A 45 24.17 -13.11 -23.87
C PRO A 45 23.74 -13.79 -22.57
N ALA A 46 22.86 -13.14 -21.81
CA ALA A 46 22.35 -13.68 -20.57
C ALA A 46 21.68 -15.02 -20.89
N VAL A 47 22.32 -16.12 -20.50
CA VAL A 47 21.71 -17.44 -20.55
C VAL A 47 20.36 -17.34 -19.84
N PRO A 48 19.26 -17.82 -20.44
CA PRO A 48 17.97 -17.83 -19.77
C PRO A 48 18.12 -18.55 -18.44
N ALA A 49 17.87 -17.83 -17.33
CA ALA A 49 17.98 -18.38 -15.97
C ALA A 49 17.04 -19.58 -15.72
N ASP A 50 16.18 -19.89 -16.69
CA ASP A 50 15.24 -21.01 -16.70
C ASP A 50 15.87 -22.31 -17.21
N THR A 51 17.13 -22.25 -17.64
CA THR A 51 17.96 -23.41 -17.99
C THR A 51 19.08 -23.57 -16.98
N GLY A 52 19.45 -24.82 -16.68
CA GLY A 52 20.52 -25.16 -15.73
C GLY A 52 20.05 -25.86 -14.45
N PRO A 53 20.99 -26.33 -13.61
CA PRO A 53 20.72 -27.25 -12.49
C PRO A 53 19.84 -26.65 -11.39
N PHE A 54 19.74 -25.32 -11.32
CA PHE A 54 18.95 -24.62 -10.30
C PHE A 54 17.60 -24.08 -10.81
N ALA A 55 17.20 -24.40 -12.04
CA ALA A 55 15.98 -23.85 -12.66
C ALA A 55 14.72 -24.04 -11.79
N THR A 56 14.46 -25.25 -11.27
CA THR A 56 13.29 -25.52 -10.41
C THR A 56 13.29 -24.68 -9.13
N GLN A 57 14.46 -24.50 -8.52
CA GLN A 57 14.60 -23.70 -7.29
C GLN A 57 14.38 -22.21 -7.59
N LEU A 58 14.85 -21.74 -8.74
CA LEU A 58 14.59 -20.40 -9.26
C LEU A 58 13.10 -20.13 -9.47
N PHE A 59 12.38 -21.06 -10.10
CA PHE A 59 10.92 -20.93 -10.27
C PHE A 59 10.17 -20.88 -8.94
N ALA A 60 10.51 -21.76 -8.00
CA ALA A 60 9.91 -21.75 -6.67
C ALA A 60 10.15 -20.42 -5.95
N LEU A 61 11.39 -19.93 -5.98
CA LEU A 61 11.78 -18.71 -5.28
C LEU A 61 11.17 -17.45 -5.91
N ARG A 62 11.08 -17.36 -7.24
CA ARG A 62 10.34 -16.29 -7.93
C ARG A 62 8.88 -16.23 -7.51
N THR A 63 8.24 -17.39 -7.38
CA THR A 63 6.84 -17.49 -6.94
C THR A 63 6.70 -16.96 -5.51
N GLN A 64 7.62 -17.33 -4.61
CA GLN A 64 7.63 -16.83 -3.22
C GLN A 64 7.82 -15.30 -3.15
N VAL A 65 8.76 -14.75 -3.93
CA VAL A 65 8.98 -13.29 -4.01
C VAL A 65 7.74 -12.57 -4.55
N ALA A 66 7.06 -13.13 -5.56
CA ALA A 66 5.83 -12.56 -6.09
C ALA A 66 4.70 -12.52 -5.04
N VAL A 67 4.51 -13.62 -4.29
CA VAL A 67 3.53 -13.67 -3.19
C VAL A 67 3.87 -12.66 -2.08
N LEU A 68 5.15 -12.52 -1.74
CA LEU A 68 5.59 -11.50 -0.77
C LEU A 68 5.38 -10.07 -1.27
N GLY A 69 5.58 -9.83 -2.57
CA GLY A 69 5.31 -8.52 -3.19
C GLY A 69 3.82 -8.15 -3.15
N GLU A 70 2.94 -9.11 -3.42
CA GLU A 70 1.48 -8.92 -3.29
C GLU A 70 1.11 -8.65 -1.83
N ARG A 71 1.65 -9.44 -0.89
CA ARG A 71 1.43 -9.24 0.54
C ARG A 71 1.89 -7.86 1.00
N LEU A 72 3.06 -7.41 0.54
CA LEU A 72 3.58 -6.07 0.87
C LEU A 72 2.64 -4.97 0.35
N THR A 73 2.15 -5.12 -0.88
CA THR A 73 1.18 -4.17 -1.47
C THR A 73 -0.09 -4.10 -0.65
N ARG A 74 -0.65 -5.26 -0.28
CA ARG A 74 -1.83 -5.33 0.60
C ARG A 74 -1.57 -4.67 1.96
N THR A 75 -0.48 -5.00 2.63
CA THR A 75 -0.16 -4.39 3.93
C THR A 75 0.06 -2.88 3.84
N ASN A 76 0.59 -2.36 2.73
CA ASN A 76 0.69 -0.91 2.51
C ASN A 76 -0.69 -0.25 2.38
N LEU A 77 -1.64 -0.88 1.67
CA LEU A 77 -3.01 -0.39 1.57
C LEU A 77 -3.72 -0.41 2.94
N ASP A 78 -3.59 -1.51 3.68
CA ASP A 78 -4.16 -1.65 5.01
C ASP A 78 -3.58 -0.60 5.98
N LEU A 79 -2.27 -0.35 5.93
CA LEU A 79 -1.62 0.68 6.73
C LEU A 79 -2.11 2.09 6.38
N ALA A 80 -2.26 2.41 5.09
CA ALA A 80 -2.79 3.71 4.66
C ALA A 80 -4.23 3.93 5.15
N ALA A 81 -5.07 2.88 5.08
CA ALA A 81 -6.43 2.92 5.61
C ALA A 81 -6.44 3.09 7.14
N ALA A 82 -5.55 2.41 7.85
CA ALA A 82 -5.41 2.55 9.31
C ALA A 82 -4.95 3.95 9.72
N GLN A 83 -3.99 4.54 9.00
CA GLN A 83 -3.55 5.93 9.23
C GLN A 83 -4.70 6.93 9.05
N GLN A 84 -5.53 6.75 8.01
CA GLN A 84 -6.71 7.57 7.81
C GLN A 84 -7.73 7.39 8.94
N ALA A 85 -7.94 6.15 9.41
CA ALA A 85 -8.81 5.86 10.54
C ALA A 85 -8.29 6.52 11.83
N THR A 86 -6.99 6.42 12.14
CA THR A 86 -6.36 7.11 13.27
C THR A 86 -6.57 8.62 13.21
N ALA A 87 -6.35 9.24 12.04
CA ALA A 87 -6.55 10.68 11.87
C ALA A 87 -8.02 11.08 12.09
N SER A 88 -8.97 10.31 11.54
CA SER A 88 -10.40 10.60 11.69
C SER A 88 -10.90 10.42 13.12
N THR A 89 -10.45 9.38 13.82
CA THR A 89 -10.81 9.11 15.22
C THR A 89 -10.17 10.13 16.16
N TYR A 90 -8.96 10.60 15.85
CA TYR A 90 -8.31 11.69 16.57
C TYR A 90 -9.10 13.00 16.48
N GLN A 91 -9.55 13.37 15.28
CA GLN A 91 -10.40 14.56 15.08
C GLN A 91 -11.73 14.41 15.83
N ALA A 92 -12.39 13.27 15.71
CA ALA A 92 -13.64 13.01 16.42
C ALA A 92 -13.48 13.07 17.95
N TRP A 93 -12.34 12.59 18.47
CA TRP A 93 -12.00 12.71 19.88
C TRP A 93 -11.78 14.17 20.31
N GLN A 94 -11.04 14.96 19.54
CA GLN A 94 -10.85 16.39 19.82
C GLN A 94 -12.19 17.14 19.84
N ASP A 95 -13.04 16.93 18.83
CA ASP A 95 -14.36 17.57 18.76
C ASP A 95 -15.25 17.18 19.95
N ALA A 96 -15.22 15.91 20.36
CA ALA A 96 -15.96 15.43 21.51
C ALA A 96 -15.41 16.00 22.84
N ALA A 97 -14.09 16.09 22.99
CA ALA A 97 -13.44 16.66 24.17
C ALA A 97 -13.72 18.16 24.31
N ASP A 98 -13.66 18.90 23.21
CA ASP A 98 -14.00 20.33 23.17
C ASP A 98 -15.47 20.55 23.51
N ARG A 99 -16.38 19.72 22.97
CA ARG A 99 -17.80 19.78 23.29
C ARG A 99 -18.07 19.48 24.77
N ALA A 100 -17.43 18.44 25.32
CA ALA A 100 -17.54 18.10 26.73
C ALA A 100 -17.07 19.26 27.63
N THR A 101 -15.94 19.87 27.29
CA THR A 101 -15.40 21.02 28.03
C THR A 101 -16.35 22.22 28.00
N ARG A 102 -16.92 22.55 26.83
CA ARG A 102 -17.89 23.66 26.72
C ARG A 102 -19.17 23.39 27.51
N LEU A 103 -19.72 22.18 27.45
CA LEU A 103 -20.93 21.83 28.20
C LEU A 103 -20.68 21.78 29.71
N GLN A 104 -19.50 21.34 30.14
CA GLN A 104 -19.10 21.40 31.54
C GLN A 104 -19.05 22.84 32.05
N GLN A 105 -18.43 23.76 31.30
CA GLN A 105 -18.40 25.18 31.66
C GLN A 105 -19.80 25.79 31.75
N GLN A 106 -20.69 25.44 30.82
CA GLN A 106 -22.09 25.89 30.86
C GLN A 106 -22.85 25.32 32.06
N ALA A 107 -22.59 24.07 32.43
CA ALA A 107 -23.17 23.45 33.62
C ALA A 107 -22.68 24.16 34.90
N ASP A 108 -21.39 24.44 34.99
CA ASP A 108 -20.76 25.13 36.13
C ASP A 108 -21.31 26.58 36.26
N ASP A 109 -21.46 27.29 35.14
CA ASP A 109 -22.06 28.63 35.12
C ASP A 109 -23.54 28.60 35.51
N ALA A 110 -24.29 27.60 35.04
CA ALA A 110 -25.71 27.45 35.36
C ALA A 110 -25.92 27.13 36.85
N THR A 111 -25.10 26.23 37.41
CA THR A 111 -25.14 25.87 38.84
C THR A 111 -24.71 27.05 39.73
N ALA A 112 -23.68 27.81 39.33
CA ALA A 112 -23.26 29.02 40.04
C ALA A 112 -24.36 30.10 40.05
N LYS A 113 -25.07 30.28 38.93
CA LYS A 113 -26.23 31.20 38.85
C LYS A 113 -27.39 30.72 39.72
N ALA A 114 -27.71 29.43 39.68
CA ALA A 114 -28.75 28.85 40.52
C ALA A 114 -28.44 29.01 42.01
N TYR A 115 -27.19 28.81 42.44
CA TYR A 115 -26.77 29.00 43.82
C TYR A 115 -26.89 30.47 44.27
N LYS A 116 -26.48 31.43 43.43
CA LYS A 116 -26.65 32.85 43.71
C LYS A 116 -28.12 33.23 43.88
N GLN A 117 -28.99 32.76 42.97
CA GLN A 117 -30.42 33.02 43.05
C GLN A 117 -31.05 32.40 44.31
N ALA A 118 -30.69 31.17 44.67
CA ALA A 118 -31.14 30.53 45.90
C ALA A 118 -30.71 31.33 47.15
N THR A 119 -29.50 31.91 47.12
CA THR A 119 -28.98 32.74 48.22
C THR A 119 -29.67 34.11 48.28
N GLU A 120 -29.98 34.72 47.13
CA GLU A 120 -30.72 36.00 47.02
C GLU A 120 -32.18 35.88 47.50
N LEU A 121 -32.79 34.71 47.37
CA LEU A 121 -34.17 34.46 47.82
C LEU A 121 -34.32 34.50 49.35
N GLY A 122 -33.27 34.17 50.12
CA GLY A 122 -33.25 34.31 51.57
C GLY A 122 -34.54 33.81 52.27
N PRO A 123 -35.14 34.56 53.22
CA PRO A 123 -36.35 34.12 53.94
C PRO A 123 -37.63 34.06 53.08
N LEU A 124 -37.57 34.39 51.78
CA LEU A 124 -38.71 34.27 50.85
C LEU A 124 -38.85 32.86 50.24
N ASP A 125 -38.01 31.91 50.66
CA ASP A 125 -38.03 30.50 50.22
C ASP A 125 -39.42 29.85 50.38
N GLY A 126 -40.18 30.23 51.43
CA GLY A 126 -41.56 29.78 51.65
C GLY A 126 -42.57 30.21 50.57
N TYR A 127 -42.23 31.22 49.76
CA TYR A 127 -43.06 31.74 48.66
C TYR A 127 -42.52 31.33 47.28
N ALA A 128 -41.46 30.50 47.21
CA ALA A 128 -40.85 30.09 45.95
C ALA A 128 -41.84 29.36 45.02
N ASN A 129 -42.78 28.58 45.58
CA ASN A 129 -43.81 27.88 44.81
C ASN A 129 -44.79 28.84 44.12
N ASP A 130 -45.23 29.90 44.83
CA ASP A 130 -46.14 30.91 44.28
C ASP A 130 -45.43 31.79 43.22
N LEU A 131 -44.15 32.09 43.44
CA LEU A 131 -43.33 32.82 42.46
C LEU A 131 -43.01 31.98 41.21
N ASN A 132 -42.85 30.67 41.35
CA ASN A 132 -42.65 29.76 40.22
C ASN A 132 -43.93 29.66 39.36
N GLN A 133 -45.11 29.62 39.98
CA GLN A 133 -46.39 29.70 39.26
C GLN A 133 -46.56 31.05 38.54
N LEU A 134 -46.13 32.15 39.16
CA LEU A 134 -46.15 33.48 38.54
C LEU A 134 -45.19 33.57 37.34
N GLY A 135 -44.00 32.95 37.43
CA GLY A 135 -43.02 32.90 36.34
C GLY A 135 -43.48 32.10 35.12
N GLN A 136 -44.39 31.12 35.31
CA GLN A 136 -45.02 30.38 34.21
C GLN A 136 -46.11 31.19 33.49
N LEU A 137 -46.81 32.09 34.20
CA LEU A 137 -47.84 32.97 33.62
C LEU A 137 -47.25 34.26 33.02
N ALA A 138 -46.13 34.74 33.56
CA ALA A 138 -45.42 35.93 33.08
C ALA A 138 -43.92 35.63 33.02
N PRO A 139 -43.36 35.32 31.84
CA PRO A 139 -41.94 35.07 31.67
C PRO A 139 -41.14 36.30 32.11
N GLY A 140 -40.50 36.24 33.28
CA GLY A 140 -39.73 37.36 33.86
C GLY A 140 -39.99 37.68 35.33
N PHE A 141 -41.01 37.09 35.98
CA PHE A 141 -41.37 37.42 37.38
C PHE A 141 -41.29 36.26 38.40
N GLY A 142 -40.60 35.16 38.07
CA GLY A 142 -40.36 34.06 39.01
C GLY A 142 -38.87 33.70 39.12
N PRO A 143 -38.37 33.32 40.32
CA PRO A 143 -37.08 32.66 40.45
C PRO A 143 -37.19 31.28 39.81
N GLY A 144 -36.30 30.94 38.89
CA GLY A 144 -36.24 29.59 38.32
C GLY A 144 -37.00 29.36 37.01
N GLY A 145 -37.29 30.43 36.26
CA GLY A 145 -37.70 30.32 34.85
C GLY A 145 -36.59 29.77 33.94
N SER A 146 -36.17 28.52 34.14
CA SER A 146 -35.55 27.69 33.11
C SER A 146 -35.41 26.24 33.57
N PRO A 147 -36.16 25.27 32.99
CA PRO A 147 -35.84 23.84 33.05
C PRO A 147 -34.51 23.46 32.36
N ILE A 148 -33.66 24.45 32.09
CA ILE A 148 -32.45 24.34 31.28
C ILE A 148 -31.27 23.80 32.11
N SER A 149 -31.21 24.05 33.42
CA SER A 149 -30.04 23.66 34.25
C SER A 149 -29.86 22.14 34.39
N GLU A 150 -30.92 21.37 34.64
CA GLU A 150 -30.84 19.91 34.76
C GLU A 150 -30.51 19.26 33.40
N SER A 151 -31.10 19.77 32.32
CA SER A 151 -30.78 19.30 30.96
C SER A 151 -29.32 19.55 30.56
N ILE A 152 -28.72 20.67 30.98
CA ILE A 152 -27.31 20.99 30.68
C ILE A 152 -26.36 20.04 31.44
N VAL A 153 -26.68 19.67 32.68
CA VAL A 153 -25.86 18.73 33.47
C VAL A 153 -25.90 17.33 32.86
N GLU A 154 -27.09 16.86 32.44
CA GLU A 154 -27.20 15.58 31.71
C GLU A 154 -26.46 15.60 30.38
N ASP A 155 -26.55 16.70 29.63
CA ASP A 155 -25.85 16.85 28.36
C ASP A 155 -24.32 16.91 28.54
N ALA A 156 -23.83 17.55 29.60
CA ALA A 156 -22.42 17.52 29.98
C ALA A 156 -21.94 16.10 30.30
N ALA A 157 -22.73 15.34 31.07
CA ALA A 157 -22.42 13.94 31.39
C ALA A 157 -22.39 13.05 30.12
N LYS A 158 -23.37 13.19 29.22
CA LYS A 158 -23.39 12.47 27.93
C LYS A 158 -22.20 12.86 27.05
N ALA A 159 -21.83 14.15 27.02
CA ALA A 159 -20.69 14.62 26.24
C ALA A 159 -19.35 14.09 26.80
N ALA A 160 -19.21 14.04 28.12
CA ALA A 160 -18.03 13.43 28.76
C ALA A 160 -17.91 11.93 28.43
N GLN A 161 -19.03 11.19 28.46
CA GLN A 161 -19.06 9.80 28.05
C GLN A 161 -18.66 9.62 26.58
N LEU A 162 -19.20 10.45 25.68
CA LEU A 162 -18.85 10.43 24.27
C LEU A 162 -17.36 10.70 24.04
N ALA A 163 -16.78 11.67 24.76
CA ALA A 163 -15.36 11.97 24.68
C ALA A 163 -14.48 10.79 25.14
N SER A 164 -14.88 10.08 26.20
CA SER A 164 -14.17 8.86 26.65
C SER A 164 -14.23 7.76 25.60
N THR A 165 -15.42 7.48 25.04
CA THR A 165 -15.57 6.46 23.99
C THR A 165 -14.80 6.83 22.73
N ALA A 166 -14.79 8.11 22.33
CA ALA A 166 -14.00 8.58 21.20
C ALA A 166 -12.49 8.44 21.44
N HIS A 167 -12.03 8.69 22.68
CA HIS A 167 -10.64 8.48 23.07
C HIS A 167 -10.23 7.00 22.97
N GLU A 168 -11.06 6.08 23.48
CA GLU A 168 -10.82 4.63 23.36
C GLU A 168 -10.76 4.18 21.89
N ALA A 169 -11.66 4.71 21.04
CA ALA A 169 -11.64 4.45 19.61
C ALA A 169 -10.34 4.92 18.94
N TYR A 170 -9.84 6.11 19.31
CA TYR A 170 -8.55 6.62 18.84
C TYR A 170 -7.38 5.73 19.29
N LEU A 171 -7.34 5.32 20.56
CA LEU A 171 -6.29 4.42 21.06
C LEU A 171 -6.31 3.06 20.35
N SER A 172 -7.49 2.51 20.09
CA SER A 172 -7.65 1.28 19.33
C SER A 172 -7.15 1.43 17.89
N ALA A 173 -7.51 2.51 17.19
CA ALA A 173 -7.04 2.78 15.84
C ALA A 173 -5.51 2.92 15.78
N ARG A 174 -4.92 3.64 16.75
CA ARG A 174 -3.46 3.80 16.87
C ARG A 174 -2.76 2.46 17.12
N ALA A 175 -3.34 1.58 17.93
CA ALA A 175 -2.79 0.24 18.17
C ALA A 175 -2.81 -0.61 16.88
N THR A 176 -3.89 -0.55 16.11
CA THR A 176 -3.99 -1.22 14.80
C THR A 176 -2.97 -0.68 13.81
N GLU A 177 -2.77 0.65 13.75
CA GLU A 177 -1.75 1.27 12.89
C GLU A 177 -0.34 0.80 13.25
N GLN A 178 0.00 0.72 14.54
CA GLN A 178 1.29 0.21 14.99
C GLN A 178 1.48 -1.26 14.60
N GLN A 179 0.46 -2.10 14.82
CA GLN A 179 0.50 -3.51 14.44
C GLN A 179 0.73 -3.69 12.93
N LEU A 180 0.07 -2.88 12.08
CA LEU A 180 0.26 -2.93 10.63
C LEU A 180 1.63 -2.41 10.19
N THR A 181 2.18 -1.43 10.91
CA THR A 181 3.54 -0.95 10.69
C THR A 181 4.58 -2.04 10.96
N ASP A 182 4.41 -2.79 12.05
CA ASP A 182 5.28 -3.90 12.40
C ASP A 182 5.15 -5.05 11.37
N GLN A 183 3.92 -5.37 10.94
CA GLN A 183 3.67 -6.35 9.89
C GLN A 183 4.33 -5.95 8.57
N ARG A 184 4.19 -4.68 8.16
CA ARG A 184 4.82 -4.14 6.95
C ARG A 184 6.34 -4.32 7.01
N THR A 185 6.94 -3.99 8.15
CA THR A 185 8.39 -4.11 8.37
C THR A 185 8.84 -5.57 8.25
N GLY A 186 8.09 -6.49 8.85
CA GLY A 186 8.34 -7.93 8.74
C GLY A 186 8.26 -8.46 7.31
N VAL A 187 7.18 -8.12 6.58
CA VAL A 187 7.00 -8.54 5.18
C VAL A 187 8.05 -7.91 4.27
N SER A 188 8.37 -6.63 4.46
CA SER A 188 9.42 -5.93 3.70
C SER A 188 10.79 -6.57 3.91
N THR A 189 11.12 -6.96 5.14
CA THR A 189 12.37 -7.64 5.46
C THR A 189 12.44 -9.01 4.77
N GLN A 190 11.36 -9.79 4.83
CA GLN A 190 11.27 -11.08 4.14
C GLN A 190 11.39 -10.92 2.62
N PHE A 191 10.71 -9.93 2.06
CA PHE A 191 10.78 -9.62 0.63
C PHE A 191 12.21 -9.29 0.20
N ALA A 192 12.92 -8.45 0.95
CA ALA A 192 14.31 -8.09 0.67
C ALA A 192 15.24 -9.32 0.73
N GLN A 193 15.11 -10.13 1.78
CA GLN A 193 15.91 -11.36 1.96
C GLN A 193 15.69 -12.36 0.82
N GLN A 194 14.43 -12.63 0.45
CA GLN A 194 14.11 -13.57 -0.62
C GLN A 194 14.50 -13.03 -2.00
N SER A 195 14.39 -11.72 -2.22
CA SER A 195 14.84 -11.07 -3.46
C SER A 195 16.36 -11.17 -3.61
N GLN A 196 17.10 -11.01 -2.52
CA GLN A 196 18.55 -11.20 -2.53
C GLN A 196 18.92 -12.67 -2.79
N ALA A 197 18.26 -13.62 -2.11
CA ALA A 197 18.47 -15.04 -2.36
C ALA A 197 18.17 -15.43 -3.82
N LEU A 198 17.16 -14.80 -4.43
CA LEU A 198 16.83 -14.98 -5.84
C LEU A 198 17.95 -14.47 -6.76
N ALA A 199 18.49 -13.28 -6.48
CA ALA A 199 19.60 -12.72 -7.23
C ALA A 199 20.84 -13.63 -7.14
N ASP A 200 21.19 -14.10 -5.93
CA ASP A 200 22.32 -15.00 -5.70
C ASP A 200 22.14 -16.33 -6.43
N LEU A 201 20.95 -16.94 -6.36
CA LEU A 201 20.66 -18.21 -7.02
C LEU A 201 20.69 -18.05 -8.56
N THR A 202 20.20 -16.91 -9.06
CA THR A 202 20.29 -16.57 -10.49
C THR A 202 21.75 -16.53 -10.94
N ALA A 203 22.61 -15.84 -10.20
CA ALA A 203 24.03 -15.73 -10.51
C ALA A 203 24.75 -17.09 -10.46
N ARG A 204 24.42 -17.93 -9.47
CA ARG A 204 24.95 -19.30 -9.37
C ARG A 204 24.49 -20.18 -10.53
N ASN A 205 23.23 -20.05 -10.95
CA ASN A 205 22.73 -20.81 -12.09
C ASN A 205 23.44 -20.40 -13.39
N SER A 206 23.56 -19.10 -13.66
CA SER A 206 24.28 -18.63 -14.86
C SER A 206 25.73 -19.07 -14.89
N ALA A 207 26.41 -19.06 -13.73
CA ALA A 207 27.78 -19.56 -13.63
C ALA A 207 27.88 -21.07 -13.90
N ALA A 208 26.93 -21.87 -13.37
CA ALA A 208 26.88 -23.31 -13.59
C ALA A 208 26.64 -23.68 -15.06
N VAL A 209 25.74 -22.98 -15.75
CA VAL A 209 25.50 -23.21 -17.19
C VAL A 209 26.73 -22.85 -18.01
N THR A 210 27.35 -21.70 -17.76
CA THR A 210 28.58 -21.28 -18.45
C THR A 210 29.72 -22.29 -18.26
N ALA A 211 29.88 -22.83 -17.04
CA ALA A 211 30.89 -23.83 -16.74
C ALA A 211 30.61 -25.16 -17.48
N ALA A 212 29.34 -25.57 -17.58
CA ALA A 212 28.94 -26.75 -18.33
C ALA A 212 29.22 -26.59 -19.84
N ASP A 213 28.87 -25.45 -20.42
CA ASP A 213 29.11 -25.15 -21.84
C ASP A 213 30.61 -25.13 -22.16
N THR A 214 31.41 -24.52 -21.28
CA THR A 214 32.88 -24.50 -21.44
C THR A 214 33.48 -25.90 -21.37
N ALA A 215 32.98 -26.75 -20.45
CA ALA A 215 33.43 -28.13 -20.33
C ALA A 215 33.06 -28.97 -21.56
N GLN A 216 31.86 -28.77 -22.13
CA GLN A 216 31.43 -29.40 -23.38
C GLN A 216 32.32 -28.97 -24.55
N GLN A 217 32.55 -27.67 -24.73
CA GLN A 217 33.45 -27.15 -25.79
C GLN A 217 34.86 -27.72 -25.68
N ALA A 218 35.41 -27.83 -24.46
CA ALA A 218 36.71 -28.43 -24.23
C ALA A 218 36.74 -29.94 -24.55
N ALA A 219 35.65 -30.67 -24.27
CA ALA A 219 35.51 -32.08 -24.63
C ALA A 219 35.41 -32.25 -26.15
N ASP A 220 34.57 -31.46 -26.82
CA ASP A 220 34.38 -31.49 -28.27
C ASP A 220 35.68 -31.16 -29.02
N ALA A 221 36.44 -30.15 -28.55
CA ALA A 221 37.73 -29.81 -29.13
C ALA A 221 38.77 -30.96 -29.00
N ARG A 222 38.76 -31.69 -27.87
CA ARG A 222 39.63 -32.87 -27.69
C ARG A 222 39.24 -33.99 -28.64
N ILE A 223 37.94 -34.24 -28.82
CA ILE A 223 37.42 -35.25 -29.75
C ILE A 223 37.79 -34.86 -31.18
N ALA A 224 37.50 -33.64 -31.61
CA ALA A 224 37.83 -33.15 -32.95
C ALA A 224 39.34 -33.22 -33.25
N GLY A 225 40.20 -32.90 -32.27
CA GLY A 225 41.66 -33.03 -32.39
C GLY A 225 42.14 -34.47 -32.58
N GLN A 226 41.41 -35.47 -32.07
CA GLN A 226 41.71 -36.89 -32.26
C GLN A 226 41.28 -37.43 -33.63
N PHE A 227 40.28 -36.80 -34.27
CA PHE A 227 39.75 -37.18 -35.57
C PHE A 227 40.24 -36.32 -36.74
N ASN A 228 41.42 -35.68 -36.59
CA ASN A 228 41.99 -34.82 -37.61
C ASN A 228 42.19 -35.61 -38.93
N ALA A 229 41.35 -35.32 -39.94
CA ALA A 229 41.15 -36.11 -41.16
C ALA A 229 42.33 -36.08 -42.16
N GLY A 230 43.57 -35.82 -41.71
CA GLY A 230 44.72 -35.58 -42.58
C GLY A 230 46.03 -36.26 -42.18
N SER A 231 46.14 -36.95 -41.04
CA SER A 231 47.45 -37.40 -40.52
C SER A 231 47.79 -38.88 -40.65
N ASN A 232 46.92 -39.73 -41.22
CA ASN A 232 47.17 -41.18 -41.32
C ASN A 232 47.01 -41.79 -42.72
N VAL A 233 47.03 -41.00 -43.80
CA VAL A 233 47.30 -41.57 -45.13
C VAL A 233 48.80 -41.49 -45.36
N LYS A 234 49.53 -42.55 -44.97
CA LYS A 234 50.83 -42.87 -45.56
C LYS A 234 50.56 -43.08 -47.05
N GLY A 235 50.63 -41.98 -47.81
CA GLY A 235 50.50 -41.99 -49.25
C GLY A 235 51.59 -42.88 -49.80
N TYR A 236 51.19 -44.06 -50.28
CA TYR A 236 51.94 -44.76 -51.31
C TYR A 236 52.23 -43.75 -52.42
N ALA A 237 53.50 -43.39 -52.58
CA ALA A 237 53.94 -42.63 -53.74
C ALA A 237 53.49 -43.40 -55.00
N PRO A 238 52.96 -42.71 -56.03
CA PRO A 238 52.71 -43.36 -57.31
C PRO A 238 54.01 -44.01 -57.80
N ASN A 239 53.98 -45.34 -58.02
CA ASN A 239 55.04 -46.08 -58.71
C ASN A 239 55.11 -45.58 -60.17
N PRO A 240 56.30 -45.55 -60.81
CA PRO A 240 56.68 -44.60 -61.86
C PRO A 240 55.81 -44.63 -63.13
#